data_AF-A0A662XFU6-F1
#
_entry.id   AF-A0A662XFU6-F1
#
_cell.length_a   1.000
_cell.length_b   1.000
_cell.length_c   1.000
_cell.angle_alpha   90.00
_cell.angle_beta   90.00
_cell.angle_gamma   90.00
#
_symmetry.space_group_name_H-M   'P 1'
#
loop_
_entity.id
_entity.type
_entity.pdbx_description
1 polymer ?
#
loop_
_entity_poly.entity_id
_entity_poly.type
_entity_poly.pdbx_seq_one_letter_code
_entity_poly.pdbx_strand_id
1 'polypeptide(L)'
;MGQAPSTASTSTSTPTPSLFPMASSSSSLADCLLNVELEIVSAKVRCLNFCHLNILAGDYLGLTAALKGRLSSSDAYAIIEVEGKKVAWTRPIFNTLEPVWNETFFFTNVNPDTLCRLYLLDKDMDADDPLGETQFTATNTDGTQATFELSITHNGRNAGSIIVKVESVKSQPVNPGRHALLQQYGPVRYSVHSSVTAGLMTLSVSHGDRLESLAYHVQLQNVSQFLPTDHEWNKDYPAIQRIFSPDYPGSPVLRKAIMGQHVIVYMHHPSTLYGAMASPADFFKLVHDGRRQNKQVLFTYVITKTGWYFSETGAAFFKDMLSKHMLHCGAAFSVLYGGEFYIETDLFGEPKLIIDNNSGTYAPPKEDLPQLKALFEHNFPGISVEALDRDNEELQKTRAEILESWK
;
A
#
# COMPACT_ATOMS: atom_id res chain seq x y z
N MET A 1 -18.82 38.70 81.20
CA MET A 1 -18.94 40.13 80.85
C MET A 1 -18.49 40.22 79.39
N GLY A 2 -19.33 40.33 78.36
CA GLY A 2 -20.48 41.22 78.22
C GLY A 2 -20.01 42.48 77.49
N GLN A 3 -20.06 42.48 76.15
CA GLN A 3 -20.48 43.60 75.30
C GLN A 3 -20.34 43.26 73.79
N ALA A 4 -21.47 43.28 73.10
CA ALA A 4 -21.62 43.61 71.67
C ALA A 4 -21.71 45.17 71.55
N PRO A 5 -21.96 45.83 70.39
CA PRO A 5 -22.36 45.32 69.05
C PRO A 5 -21.77 46.08 67.82
N SER A 6 -22.05 45.61 66.59
CA SER A 6 -22.59 46.45 65.47
C SER A 6 -22.79 45.69 64.13
N THR A 7 -24.06 45.68 63.68
CA THR A 7 -24.60 45.84 62.30
C THR A 7 -24.23 44.84 61.19
N ALA A 8 -25.17 43.96 60.79
CA ALA A 8 -26.16 44.10 59.68
C ALA A 8 -25.50 44.08 58.28
N SER A 9 -25.69 43.05 57.44
CA SER A 9 -26.94 42.75 56.73
C SER A 9 -26.82 41.42 55.98
N THR A 10 -27.84 40.56 56.00
CA THR A 10 -27.95 39.45 55.05
C THR A 10 -29.40 39.08 54.86
N SER A 11 -29.88 39.25 53.63
CA SER A 11 -31.23 38.99 53.17
C SER A 11 -31.51 37.49 53.09
N THR A 12 -32.64 37.10 53.68
CA THR A 12 -33.30 35.80 53.56
C THR A 12 -33.96 35.60 52.20
N SER A 13 -33.72 34.45 51.56
CA SER A 13 -34.74 33.75 50.75
C SER A 13 -34.40 32.26 50.57
N THR A 14 -35.31 31.41 51.03
CA THR A 14 -35.45 29.98 50.68
C THR A 14 -36.58 29.85 49.63
N PRO A 15 -36.85 28.66 49.05
CA PRO A 15 -36.40 28.24 47.72
C PRO A 15 -37.55 28.15 46.70
N THR A 16 -37.21 28.20 45.40
CA THR A 16 -38.15 27.87 44.30
C THR A 16 -37.67 26.58 43.63
N PRO A 17 -38.53 25.58 43.36
CA PRO A 17 -38.09 24.34 42.75
C PRO A 17 -37.92 24.54 41.25
N SER A 18 -36.69 24.42 40.73
CA SER A 18 -36.44 24.42 39.30
C SER A 18 -36.62 23.02 38.72
N LEU A 19 -37.62 22.89 37.84
CA LEU A 19 -37.79 21.81 36.89
C LEU A 19 -36.64 21.82 35.87
N PHE A 20 -35.58 21.06 36.12
CA PHE A 20 -34.70 20.52 35.07
C PHE A 20 -34.16 19.17 35.55
N PRO A 21 -34.21 18.10 34.72
CA PRO A 21 -33.57 16.85 35.08
C PRO A 21 -32.06 17.09 35.16
N MET A 22 -31.45 16.69 36.28
CA MET A 22 -30.00 16.59 36.39
C MET A 22 -29.48 15.74 35.22
N ALA A 23 -28.47 16.27 34.52
CA ALA A 23 -27.71 15.53 33.55
C ALA A 23 -27.23 14.23 34.23
N SER A 24 -27.81 13.11 33.82
CA SER A 24 -27.27 11.80 34.14
C SER A 24 -25.83 11.79 33.66
N SER A 25 -24.92 11.58 34.60
CA SER A 25 -23.55 11.16 34.34
C SER A 25 -23.55 10.04 33.31
N SER A 26 -23.27 10.36 32.04
CA SER A 26 -23.06 9.39 30.98
C SER A 26 -21.66 8.81 31.14
N SER A 27 -21.52 7.92 32.12
CA SER A 27 -20.34 7.08 32.29
C SER A 27 -20.78 5.63 32.24
N SER A 28 -21.06 5.09 31.02
CA SER A 28 -21.06 3.65 30.78
C SER A 28 -21.24 3.27 29.29
N LEU A 29 -20.27 3.59 28.44
CA LEU A 29 -19.88 2.67 27.37
C LEU A 29 -18.36 2.78 27.29
N ALA A 30 -17.66 1.80 27.88
CA ALA A 30 -16.29 1.56 27.49
C ALA A 30 -16.34 1.23 26.00
N ASP A 31 -15.65 2.03 25.17
CA ASP A 31 -15.61 1.91 23.73
C ASP A 31 -15.13 0.52 23.32
N CYS A 32 -16.06 -0.42 23.09
CA CYS A 32 -15.74 -1.72 22.55
C CYS A 32 -15.45 -1.54 21.06
N LEU A 33 -14.17 -1.42 20.73
CA LEU A 33 -13.71 -1.44 19.34
C LEU A 33 -14.15 -2.72 18.62
N LEU A 34 -14.18 -2.68 17.29
CA LEU A 34 -14.60 -3.80 16.46
C LEU A 34 -13.40 -4.39 15.72
N ASN A 35 -13.40 -5.72 15.62
CA ASN A 35 -12.70 -6.42 14.55
C ASN A 35 -13.69 -6.59 13.41
N VAL A 36 -13.32 -6.14 12.22
CA VAL A 36 -14.18 -6.12 11.03
C VAL A 36 -13.54 -6.96 9.94
N GLU A 37 -14.29 -7.94 9.45
CA GLU A 37 -14.02 -8.66 8.22
C GLU A 37 -14.92 -8.08 7.12
N LEU A 38 -14.31 -7.62 6.03
CA LEU A 38 -14.99 -7.03 4.88
C LEU A 38 -14.63 -7.83 3.62
N GLU A 39 -15.61 -8.52 3.05
CA GLU A 39 -15.50 -9.15 1.74
C GLU A 39 -16.12 -8.23 0.68
N ILE A 40 -15.31 -7.79 -0.29
CA ILE A 40 -15.81 -7.12 -1.49
C ILE A 40 -16.07 -8.20 -2.53
N VAL A 41 -17.35 -8.48 -2.79
CA VAL A 41 -17.78 -9.59 -3.64
C VAL A 41 -17.72 -9.17 -5.10
N SER A 42 -18.53 -8.17 -5.47
CA SER A 42 -18.70 -7.74 -6.87
C SER A 42 -19.29 -6.35 -6.94
N ALA A 43 -19.12 -5.67 -8.07
CA ALA A 43 -19.87 -4.46 -8.39
C ALA A 43 -20.57 -4.60 -9.74
N LYS A 44 -21.55 -3.73 -9.96
CA LYS A 44 -22.20 -3.49 -11.23
C LYS A 44 -22.16 -1.99 -11.50
N VAL A 45 -21.25 -1.58 -12.36
CA VAL A 45 -21.04 -0.18 -12.74
C VAL A 45 -21.93 0.14 -13.94
N ARG A 46 -22.65 1.25 -13.88
CA ARG A 46 -23.40 1.76 -15.02
C ARG A 46 -22.46 2.59 -15.88
N CYS A 47 -22.45 2.29 -17.18
CA CYS A 47 -21.72 3.10 -18.15
C CYS A 47 -22.30 4.53 -18.18
N LEU A 48 -21.64 5.46 -17.48
CA LEU A 48 -21.96 6.87 -17.48
C LEU A 48 -21.15 7.56 -18.58
N ASN A 49 -21.38 7.22 -19.87
CA ASN A 49 -20.75 7.87 -21.03
C ASN A 49 -19.34 8.46 -20.75
N PHE A 50 -18.37 7.61 -20.40
CA PHE A 50 -17.00 8.08 -20.26
C PHE A 50 -16.44 8.30 -21.67
N CYS A 51 -16.53 9.54 -22.14
CA CYS A 51 -15.79 9.98 -23.31
C CYS A 51 -14.30 10.01 -22.96
N HIS A 52 -13.54 9.04 -23.45
CA HIS A 52 -12.11 9.21 -23.66
C HIS A 52 -11.88 10.39 -24.62
N LEU A 53 -11.36 11.52 -24.14
CA LEU A 53 -10.30 12.28 -24.80
C LEU A 53 -9.92 13.52 -23.98
N ASN A 54 -8.72 13.52 -23.40
CA ASN A 54 -7.92 14.74 -23.35
C ASN A 54 -6.54 14.43 -23.93
N ILE A 55 -6.37 14.78 -25.20
CA ILE A 55 -5.08 14.89 -25.85
C ILE A 55 -4.38 16.08 -25.17
N LEU A 56 -3.42 15.82 -24.29
CA LEU A 56 -2.35 16.78 -24.05
C LEU A 56 -1.26 16.52 -25.08
N ALA A 57 -1.04 17.53 -25.93
CA ALA A 57 -0.05 17.56 -26.98
C ALA A 57 1.33 17.17 -26.45
N GLY A 58 1.86 16.08 -26.99
CA GLY A 58 3.17 15.54 -26.65
C GLY A 58 3.28 14.13 -27.19
N ASP A 59 3.33 14.01 -28.52
CA ASP A 59 3.59 12.77 -29.24
C ASP A 59 4.75 12.01 -28.59
N TYR A 60 4.40 10.97 -27.84
CA TYR A 60 5.34 10.12 -27.12
C TYR A 60 5.65 8.91 -28.00
N LEU A 61 6.66 9.03 -28.86
CA LEU A 61 7.28 7.92 -29.61
C LEU A 61 6.29 6.96 -30.33
N GLY A 62 5.12 7.44 -30.77
CA GLY A 62 4.18 6.69 -31.61
C GLY A 62 3.62 5.38 -31.03
N LEU A 63 3.92 5.02 -29.77
CA LEU A 63 3.54 3.73 -29.20
C LEU A 63 2.08 3.71 -28.70
N THR A 64 1.59 4.85 -28.21
CA THR A 64 0.21 5.00 -27.70
C THR A 64 -0.84 4.92 -28.81
N ALA A 65 -0.49 5.28 -30.05
CA ALA A 65 -1.39 5.17 -31.18
C ALA A 65 -1.55 3.71 -31.68
N ALA A 66 -0.51 2.89 -31.53
CA ALA A 66 -0.50 1.51 -32.02
C ALA A 66 -1.31 0.53 -31.15
N LEU A 67 -1.62 0.89 -29.90
CA LEU A 67 -2.44 0.10 -28.96
C LEU A 67 -3.90 0.57 -28.84
N LYS A 68 -4.27 1.67 -29.53
CA LYS A 68 -5.61 2.29 -29.51
C LYS A 68 -6.64 1.56 -30.36
N GLY A 69 -6.82 0.27 -30.09
CA GLY A 69 -7.79 -0.54 -30.80
C GLY A 69 -8.35 -1.66 -29.96
N ARG A 70 -9.23 -1.35 -28.99
CA ARG A 70 -10.53 -2.03 -28.77
C ARG A 70 -11.17 -1.73 -27.39
N LEU A 71 -12.46 -1.39 -27.49
CA LEU A 71 -13.60 -1.72 -26.62
C LEU A 71 -13.87 -0.96 -25.31
N SER A 72 -15.18 -0.68 -25.15
CA SER A 72 -15.88 0.05 -24.10
C SER A 72 -16.00 -0.73 -22.80
N SER A 73 -14.89 -0.99 -22.13
CA SER A 73 -14.92 -1.78 -20.90
C SER A 73 -13.94 -1.24 -19.87
N SER A 74 -14.47 -1.01 -18.67
CA SER A 74 -13.79 -0.44 -17.51
C SER A 74 -12.89 -1.49 -16.83
N ASP A 75 -11.74 -1.06 -16.35
CA ASP A 75 -10.77 -1.82 -15.56
C ASP A 75 -10.96 -1.50 -14.07
N ALA A 76 -12.06 -1.99 -13.49
CA ALA A 76 -12.52 -1.55 -12.19
C ALA A 76 -11.71 -2.13 -11.02
N TYR A 77 -11.43 -1.27 -10.02
CA TYR A 77 -10.96 -1.66 -8.70
C TYR A 77 -11.60 -0.80 -7.61
N ALA A 78 -11.57 -1.27 -6.35
CA ALA A 78 -12.13 -0.57 -5.21
C ALA A 78 -11.06 -0.19 -4.18
N ILE A 79 -11.08 1.06 -3.71
CA ILE A 79 -10.29 1.54 -2.57
C ILE A 79 -11.17 1.58 -1.33
N ILE A 80 -10.64 1.09 -0.21
CA ILE A 80 -11.28 1.04 1.09
C ILE A 80 -10.72 2.15 1.96
N GLU A 81 -11.61 3.02 2.46
CA GLU A 81 -11.29 4.06 3.44
C GLU A 81 -12.02 3.78 4.76
N VAL A 82 -11.26 3.77 5.85
CA VAL A 82 -11.76 3.58 7.22
C VAL A 82 -11.14 4.67 8.11
N GLU A 83 -11.94 5.34 8.93
CA GLU A 83 -11.51 6.48 9.78
C GLU A 83 -10.79 7.59 8.99
N GLY A 84 -11.23 7.84 7.75
CA GLY A 84 -10.63 8.86 6.86
C GLY A 84 -9.25 8.48 6.31
N LYS A 85 -8.81 7.23 6.49
CA LYS A 85 -7.55 6.70 5.93
C LYS A 85 -7.85 5.66 4.86
N LYS A 86 -7.26 5.82 3.68
CA LYS A 86 -7.24 4.79 2.64
C LYS A 86 -6.34 3.65 3.13
N VAL A 87 -6.94 2.52 3.47
CA VAL A 87 -6.25 1.42 4.17
C VAL A 87 -5.92 0.26 3.23
N ALA A 88 -6.76 -0.03 2.24
CA ALA A 88 -6.59 -1.17 1.35
C ALA A 88 -7.28 -0.94 0.00
N TRP A 89 -6.98 -1.79 -0.98
CA TRP A 89 -7.67 -1.80 -2.27
C TRP A 89 -7.70 -3.20 -2.89
N THR A 90 -8.65 -3.44 -3.79
CA THR A 90 -8.77 -4.69 -4.55
C THR A 90 -7.85 -4.71 -5.76
N ARG A 91 -7.65 -5.88 -6.37
CA ARG A 91 -7.02 -5.96 -7.69
C ARG A 91 -7.93 -5.35 -8.77
N PRO A 92 -7.36 -4.82 -9.87
CA PRO A 92 -8.17 -4.43 -11.03
C PRO A 92 -8.73 -5.68 -11.73
N ILE A 93 -10.01 -5.62 -12.12
CA ILE A 93 -10.62 -6.62 -12.99
C ILE A 93 -10.88 -5.96 -14.34
N PHE A 94 -10.21 -6.48 -15.36
CA PHE A 94 -10.17 -5.87 -16.67
C PHE A 94 -11.41 -6.12 -17.49
N ASN A 95 -11.72 -5.16 -18.34
CA ASN A 95 -12.72 -5.28 -19.39
C ASN A 95 -14.11 -5.74 -18.93
N THR A 96 -14.60 -5.23 -17.80
CA THR A 96 -15.94 -5.57 -17.31
C THR A 96 -16.61 -4.43 -16.55
N LEU A 97 -17.92 -4.28 -16.76
CA LEU A 97 -18.77 -3.42 -15.93
C LEU A 97 -19.36 -4.17 -14.73
N GLU A 98 -19.16 -5.49 -14.67
CA GLU A 98 -19.60 -6.36 -13.59
C GLU A 98 -18.40 -7.09 -12.98
N PRO A 99 -17.45 -6.36 -12.36
CA PRO A 99 -16.28 -6.96 -11.74
C PRO A 99 -16.66 -7.84 -10.55
N VAL A 100 -16.01 -9.01 -10.44
CA VAL A 100 -16.14 -9.94 -9.32
C VAL A 100 -14.76 -10.13 -8.71
N TRP A 101 -14.59 -9.65 -7.47
CA TRP A 101 -13.32 -9.69 -6.75
C TRP A 101 -13.25 -10.88 -5.80
N ASN A 102 -14.28 -11.08 -4.97
CA ASN A 102 -14.28 -12.01 -3.84
C ASN A 102 -13.04 -11.85 -2.95
N GLU A 103 -12.74 -10.60 -2.58
CA GLU A 103 -11.55 -10.25 -1.80
C GLU A 103 -11.92 -9.85 -0.37
N THR A 104 -11.30 -10.53 0.61
CA THR A 104 -11.55 -10.30 2.03
C THR A 104 -10.43 -9.48 2.68
N PHE A 105 -10.82 -8.47 3.44
CA PHE A 105 -9.94 -7.55 4.18
C PHE A 105 -10.30 -7.61 5.65
N PHE A 106 -9.29 -7.54 6.50
CA PHE A 106 -9.48 -7.62 7.94
C PHE A 106 -8.93 -6.38 8.62
N PHE A 107 -9.72 -5.81 9.52
CA PHE A 107 -9.39 -4.61 10.28
C PHE A 107 -9.62 -4.86 11.77
N THR A 108 -8.69 -4.41 12.61
CA THR A 108 -8.84 -4.41 14.07
C THR A 108 -8.89 -2.98 14.59
N ASN A 109 -9.45 -2.82 15.79
CA ASN A 109 -9.54 -1.53 16.47
C ASN A 109 -10.36 -0.48 15.71
N VAL A 110 -11.40 -0.91 14.99
CA VAL A 110 -12.32 0.00 14.29
C VAL A 110 -13.28 0.59 15.32
N ASN A 111 -13.42 1.92 15.37
CA ASN A 111 -14.42 2.54 16.23
C ASN A 111 -15.84 2.17 15.76
N PRO A 112 -16.75 1.76 16.67
CA PRO A 112 -18.17 1.59 16.33
C PRO A 112 -18.73 2.87 15.71
N ASP A 113 -19.70 2.70 14.81
CA ASP A 113 -20.38 3.78 14.10
C ASP A 113 -19.49 4.60 13.14
N THR A 114 -18.24 4.16 12.92
CA THR A 114 -17.35 4.73 11.91
C THR A 114 -17.94 4.55 10.51
N LEU A 115 -17.85 5.60 9.71
CA LEU A 115 -18.21 5.55 8.30
C LEU A 115 -17.06 4.96 7.47
N CYS A 116 -17.28 3.77 6.91
CA CYS A 116 -16.41 3.15 5.94
C CYS A 116 -16.82 3.58 4.53
N ARG A 117 -15.88 4.11 3.75
CA ARG A 117 -16.13 4.51 2.35
C ARG A 117 -15.45 3.56 1.40
N LEU A 118 -16.12 3.31 0.28
CA LEU A 118 -15.60 2.53 -0.83
C LEU A 118 -15.60 3.42 -2.07
N TYR A 119 -14.43 3.61 -2.67
CA TYR A 119 -14.26 4.34 -3.92
C TYR A 119 -14.02 3.33 -5.04
N LEU A 120 -14.83 3.37 -6.09
CA LEU A 120 -14.56 2.61 -7.30
C LEU A 120 -13.88 3.50 -8.33
N LEU A 121 -12.81 2.98 -8.91
CA LEU A 121 -12.03 3.66 -9.94
C LEU A 121 -11.82 2.75 -11.14
N ASP A 122 -11.68 3.38 -12.30
CA ASP A 122 -11.24 2.77 -13.54
C ASP A 122 -9.71 2.86 -13.61
N LYS A 123 -9.03 1.73 -13.86
CA LYS A 123 -7.58 1.70 -13.94
C LYS A 123 -7.14 2.13 -15.34
N ASP A 124 -6.69 3.37 -15.47
CA ASP A 124 -6.18 3.92 -16.73
C ASP A 124 -4.65 4.10 -16.72
N MET A 125 -4.06 4.31 -17.90
CA MET A 125 -2.62 4.51 -18.06
C MET A 125 -2.10 5.83 -17.46
N ASP A 126 -2.94 6.87 -17.40
CA ASP A 126 -2.53 8.21 -16.98
C ASP A 126 -2.99 8.55 -15.56
N ALA A 127 -4.29 8.63 -15.34
CA ALA A 127 -4.92 8.86 -14.05
C ALA A 127 -6.21 8.05 -13.97
N ASP A 128 -6.42 7.38 -12.83
CA ASP A 128 -7.57 6.51 -12.64
C ASP A 128 -8.87 7.34 -12.53
N ASP A 129 -9.84 7.07 -13.41
CA ASP A 129 -11.10 7.81 -13.45
C ASP A 129 -12.08 7.32 -12.35
N PRO A 130 -12.68 8.21 -11.54
CA PRO A 130 -13.63 7.79 -10.52
C PRO A 130 -14.92 7.26 -11.15
N LEU A 131 -15.25 6.00 -10.88
CA LEU A 131 -16.51 5.37 -11.28
C LEU A 131 -17.64 5.69 -10.32
N GLY A 132 -17.30 6.00 -9.07
CA GLY A 132 -18.21 6.47 -8.04
C GLY A 132 -17.76 6.05 -6.64
N GLU A 133 -18.58 6.38 -5.67
CA GLU A 133 -18.33 6.08 -4.27
C GLU A 133 -19.59 5.53 -3.59
N THR A 134 -19.38 4.79 -2.51
CA THR A 134 -20.44 4.39 -1.59
C THR A 134 -19.90 4.36 -0.16
N GLN A 135 -20.79 4.18 0.81
CA GLN A 135 -20.43 4.16 2.22
C GLN A 135 -21.35 3.25 3.02
N PHE A 136 -20.82 2.70 4.10
CA PHE A 136 -21.57 1.95 5.11
C PHE A 136 -21.01 2.25 6.50
N THR A 137 -21.81 2.00 7.53
CA THR A 137 -21.41 2.22 8.92
C THR A 137 -20.93 0.92 9.54
N ALA A 138 -19.75 0.95 10.17
CA ALA A 138 -19.24 -0.17 10.96
C ALA A 138 -20.11 -0.37 12.20
N THR A 139 -20.91 -1.43 12.21
CA THR A 139 -21.76 -1.82 13.34
C THR A 139 -21.37 -3.21 13.78
N ASN A 140 -21.60 -3.55 15.05
CA ASN A 140 -21.36 -4.89 15.58
C ASN A 140 -22.40 -5.87 15.03
N THR A 141 -21.97 -6.94 14.34
CA THR A 141 -22.88 -7.97 13.81
C THR A 141 -22.91 -9.23 14.69
N ASP A 142 -22.28 -9.19 15.87
CA ASP A 142 -22.17 -10.31 16.81
C ASP A 142 -21.63 -11.60 16.13
N GLY A 143 -20.72 -11.42 15.16
CA GLY A 143 -20.14 -12.53 14.38
C GLY A 143 -21.08 -13.13 13.32
N THR A 144 -22.22 -12.49 13.05
CA THR A 144 -23.09 -12.88 11.93
C THR A 144 -22.66 -12.15 10.67
N GLN A 145 -22.35 -12.89 9.60
CA GLN A 145 -22.06 -12.29 8.31
C GLN A 145 -23.31 -11.63 7.72
N ALA A 146 -23.24 -10.34 7.46
CA ALA A 146 -24.30 -9.55 6.84
C ALA A 146 -23.92 -9.15 5.41
N THR A 147 -24.80 -9.39 4.45
CA THR A 147 -24.61 -9.00 3.04
C THR A 147 -25.33 -7.69 2.77
N PHE A 148 -24.62 -6.72 2.21
CA PHE A 148 -25.15 -5.41 1.82
C PHE A 148 -25.02 -5.20 0.32
N GLU A 149 -26.11 -4.80 -0.32
CA GLU A 149 -26.08 -4.22 -1.66
C GLU A 149 -26.13 -2.69 -1.53
N LEU A 150 -24.99 -2.05 -1.76
CA LEU A 150 -24.82 -0.62 -1.60
C LEU A 150 -24.92 0.08 -2.96
N SER A 151 -25.68 1.17 -3.03
CA SER A 151 -25.74 1.98 -4.26
C SER A 151 -24.46 2.79 -4.43
N ILE A 152 -23.88 2.74 -5.62
CA ILE A 152 -22.74 3.58 -6.01
C ILE A 152 -23.28 4.89 -6.55
N THR A 153 -22.71 6.00 -6.08
CA THR A 153 -23.05 7.35 -6.55
C THR A 153 -21.84 8.03 -7.17
N HIS A 154 -22.02 8.68 -8.31
CA HIS A 154 -21.02 9.52 -8.95
C HIS A 154 -21.65 10.86 -9.34
N ASN A 155 -21.09 11.97 -8.87
CA ASN A 155 -21.63 13.32 -9.10
C ASN A 155 -23.14 13.44 -8.77
N GLY A 156 -23.57 12.80 -7.67
CA GLY A 156 -24.97 12.80 -7.22
C GLY A 156 -25.93 11.94 -8.06
N ARG A 157 -25.44 11.18 -9.04
CA ARG A 157 -26.23 10.26 -9.86
C ARG A 157 -25.94 8.81 -9.48
N ASN A 158 -26.95 7.93 -9.60
CA ASN A 158 -26.74 6.50 -9.43
C ASN A 158 -25.83 5.97 -10.54
N ALA A 159 -24.68 5.43 -10.14
CA ALA A 159 -23.62 4.93 -11.00
C ALA A 159 -23.45 3.41 -10.94
N GLY A 160 -24.29 2.70 -10.17
CA GLY A 160 -24.19 1.26 -10.01
C GLY A 160 -24.61 0.74 -8.64
N SER A 161 -24.28 -0.52 -8.38
CA SER A 161 -24.31 -1.11 -7.04
C SER A 161 -23.05 -1.95 -6.75
N ILE A 162 -22.69 -2.10 -5.48
CA ILE A 162 -21.62 -2.99 -5.01
C ILE A 162 -22.19 -3.92 -3.94
N ILE A 163 -21.79 -5.19 -3.99
CA ILE A 163 -22.13 -6.22 -3.01
C ILE A 163 -20.94 -6.42 -2.08
N VAL A 164 -21.16 -6.22 -0.79
CA VAL A 164 -20.17 -6.46 0.25
C VAL A 164 -20.75 -7.38 1.31
N LYS A 165 -19.90 -8.22 1.92
CA LYS A 165 -20.23 -8.95 3.14
C LYS A 165 -19.40 -8.39 4.28
N VAL A 166 -20.06 -8.12 5.40
CA VAL A 166 -19.41 -7.60 6.61
C VAL A 166 -19.73 -8.51 7.77
N GLU A 167 -18.69 -8.94 8.46
CA GLU A 167 -18.79 -9.59 9.76
C GLU A 167 -17.97 -8.76 10.74
N SER A 168 -18.53 -8.50 11.92
CA SER A 168 -17.81 -7.78 12.95
C SER A 168 -18.11 -8.33 14.34
N VAL A 169 -17.08 -8.31 15.17
CA VAL A 169 -17.13 -8.74 16.57
C VAL A 169 -16.45 -7.71 17.44
N LYS A 170 -16.97 -7.52 18.66
CA LYS A 170 -16.30 -6.69 19.66
C LYS A 170 -14.91 -7.25 19.95
N SER A 171 -13.89 -6.43 19.84
CA SER A 171 -12.55 -6.80 20.25
C SER A 171 -12.49 -6.84 21.78
N GLN A 172 -11.84 -7.86 22.33
CA GLN A 172 -11.50 -7.86 23.75
C GLN A 172 -10.39 -6.82 23.96
N PRO A 173 -10.52 -5.87 24.89
CA PRO A 173 -9.49 -4.87 25.12
C PRO A 173 -8.20 -5.57 25.59
N VAL A 174 -7.18 -5.59 24.74
CA VAL A 174 -5.87 -6.17 25.11
C VAL A 174 -5.18 -5.32 26.18
N ASN A 175 -5.52 -4.02 26.29
CA ASN A 175 -5.14 -3.16 27.42
C ASN A 175 -6.07 -1.92 27.50
N PRO A 176 -6.78 -1.68 28.62
CA PRO A 176 -7.74 -0.58 28.77
C PRO A 176 -7.12 0.82 28.98
N GLY A 177 -6.01 1.15 28.30
CA GLY A 177 -5.29 2.42 28.52
C GLY A 177 -4.47 2.96 27.35
N ARG A 178 -4.51 2.33 26.18
CA ARG A 178 -3.94 2.90 24.94
C ARG A 178 -5.08 3.06 23.94
N HIS A 179 -5.18 4.23 23.29
CA HIS A 179 -5.95 4.36 22.06
C HIS A 179 -5.40 3.33 21.07
N ALA A 180 -6.11 2.22 20.88
CA ALA A 180 -5.66 1.17 19.97
C ALA A 180 -5.80 1.71 18.55
N LEU A 181 -4.70 1.74 17.81
CA LEU A 181 -4.69 2.25 16.44
C LEU A 181 -5.42 1.26 15.53
N LEU A 182 -6.20 1.78 14.58
CA LEU A 182 -6.74 1.02 13.46
C LEU A 182 -5.61 0.26 12.77
N GLN A 183 -5.73 -1.05 12.63
CA GLN A 183 -4.75 -1.89 11.96
C GLN A 183 -5.42 -2.83 10.97
N GLN A 184 -4.90 -2.86 9.74
CA GLN A 184 -5.21 -3.92 8.80
C GLN A 184 -4.42 -5.18 9.15
N TYR A 185 -5.04 -6.35 9.00
CA TYR A 185 -4.38 -7.65 9.13
C TYR A 185 -4.85 -8.62 8.02
N GLY A 186 -4.25 -9.81 7.99
CA GLY A 186 -4.61 -10.86 7.05
C GLY A 186 -3.64 -10.93 5.86
N PRO A 187 -4.01 -11.62 4.77
CA PRO A 187 -3.04 -11.98 3.76
C PRO A 187 -2.52 -10.75 3.00
N VAL A 188 -1.20 -10.71 2.83
CA VAL A 188 -0.50 -9.61 2.14
C VAL A 188 -0.65 -9.83 0.64
N ARG A 189 -1.30 -8.87 -0.03
CA ARG A 189 -1.56 -8.95 -1.47
C ARG A 189 -0.34 -8.55 -2.27
N TYR A 190 -0.21 -9.12 -3.45
CA TYR A 190 0.86 -8.75 -4.39
C TYR A 190 0.40 -8.78 -5.84
N SER A 191 1.10 -8.03 -6.67
CA SER A 191 1.11 -8.16 -8.12
C SER A 191 2.54 -8.35 -8.63
N VAL A 192 2.69 -9.23 -9.63
CA VAL A 192 3.95 -9.44 -10.35
C VAL A 192 3.75 -9.03 -11.79
N HIS A 193 4.58 -8.08 -12.21
CA HIS A 193 4.55 -7.48 -13.53
C HIS A 193 5.73 -8.02 -14.32
N SER A 194 5.44 -8.63 -15.47
CA SER A 194 6.46 -9.04 -16.43
C SER A 194 6.66 -7.93 -17.44
N SER A 195 7.88 -7.43 -17.55
CA SER A 195 8.22 -6.37 -18.50
C SER A 195 8.56 -6.89 -19.91
N VAL A 196 8.28 -8.18 -20.19
CA VAL A 196 8.29 -8.73 -21.55
C VAL A 196 7.08 -8.15 -22.29
N THR A 197 7.22 -6.92 -22.78
CA THR A 197 6.15 -6.16 -23.43
C THR A 197 5.41 -7.00 -24.46
N ALA A 198 4.10 -7.07 -24.28
CA ALA A 198 3.15 -7.63 -25.22
C ALA A 198 3.39 -7.06 -26.63
N GLY A 199 3.95 -7.88 -27.52
CA GLY A 199 3.99 -7.60 -28.96
C GLY A 199 5.30 -7.86 -29.70
N LEU A 200 6.48 -7.78 -29.05
CA LEU A 200 7.75 -7.85 -29.80
C LEU A 200 8.73 -8.98 -29.41
N MET A 201 8.54 -9.65 -28.26
CA MET A 201 9.56 -10.58 -27.73
C MET A 201 8.97 -11.89 -27.16
N THR A 202 7.86 -12.40 -27.68
CA THR A 202 7.29 -13.70 -27.24
C THR A 202 7.80 -14.91 -28.01
N LEU A 203 8.66 -14.72 -29.01
CA LEU A 203 9.30 -15.82 -29.73
C LEU A 203 10.62 -16.17 -29.00
N SER A 204 10.58 -17.25 -28.20
CA SER A 204 11.73 -17.90 -27.55
C SER A 204 12.51 -17.10 -26.48
N VAL A 205 11.85 -16.74 -25.38
CA VAL A 205 12.52 -16.23 -24.17
C VAL A 205 12.71 -17.37 -23.16
N SER A 206 13.93 -17.56 -22.63
CA SER A 206 14.22 -18.62 -21.66
C SER A 206 13.52 -18.35 -20.32
N HIS A 207 13.34 -19.38 -19.48
CA HIS A 207 12.77 -19.19 -18.15
C HIS A 207 13.60 -18.21 -17.29
N GLY A 208 14.93 -18.22 -17.45
CA GLY A 208 15.84 -17.31 -16.75
C GLY A 208 15.63 -15.85 -17.12
N ASP A 209 15.45 -15.57 -18.41
CA ASP A 209 15.22 -14.19 -18.92
C ASP A 209 13.85 -13.65 -18.47
N ARG A 210 12.85 -14.54 -18.33
CA ARG A 210 11.54 -14.15 -17.78
C ARG A 210 11.64 -13.73 -16.33
N LEU A 211 12.41 -14.45 -15.52
CA LEU A 211 12.63 -14.12 -14.10
C LEU A 211 13.36 -12.78 -13.93
N GLU A 212 14.36 -12.50 -14.78
CA GLU A 212 15.06 -11.20 -14.78
C GLU A 212 14.13 -10.00 -15.03
N SER A 213 13.02 -10.22 -15.71
CA SER A 213 12.08 -9.17 -16.13
C SER A 213 10.91 -8.95 -15.15
N LEU A 214 10.95 -9.57 -13.97
CA LEU A 214 9.88 -9.46 -12.99
C LEU A 214 10.07 -8.24 -12.09
N ALA A 215 9.02 -7.44 -11.98
CA ALA A 215 8.87 -6.42 -10.96
C ALA A 215 7.70 -6.78 -10.04
N TYR A 216 7.90 -6.60 -8.74
CA TYR A 216 6.96 -7.01 -7.71
C TYR A 216 6.42 -5.78 -7.01
N HIS A 217 5.11 -5.77 -6.77
CA HIS A 217 4.44 -4.80 -5.91
C HIS A 217 3.69 -5.57 -4.84
N VAL A 218 4.10 -5.38 -3.58
CA VAL A 218 3.52 -6.02 -2.40
C VAL A 218 2.81 -4.97 -1.56
N GLN A 219 1.53 -5.17 -1.26
CA GLN A 219 0.71 -4.26 -0.48
C GLN A 219 0.93 -4.50 1.02
N LEU A 220 2.04 -3.96 1.53
CA LEU A 220 2.31 -4.00 2.96
C LEU A 220 1.24 -3.21 3.73
N GLN A 221 0.83 -3.76 4.86
CA GLN A 221 -0.17 -3.24 5.77
C GLN A 221 0.50 -2.34 6.81
N ASN A 222 -0.22 -1.30 7.23
CA ASN A 222 0.16 -0.39 8.31
C ASN A 222 1.51 0.32 8.14
N VAL A 223 2.00 0.47 6.90
CA VAL A 223 3.34 1.01 6.59
C VAL A 223 3.61 2.33 7.31
N SER A 224 2.70 3.30 7.24
CA SER A 224 2.88 4.61 7.89
C SER A 224 2.89 4.59 9.41
N GLN A 225 2.47 3.48 10.05
CA GLN A 225 2.58 3.32 11.51
C GLN A 225 3.98 2.87 11.93
N PHE A 226 4.63 2.04 11.10
CA PHE A 226 5.98 1.55 11.34
C PHE A 226 7.05 2.48 10.78
N LEU A 227 6.80 3.08 9.62
CA LEU A 227 7.68 4.03 8.94
C LEU A 227 6.94 5.37 8.79
N PRO A 228 6.95 6.23 9.81
CA PRO A 228 6.20 7.49 9.80
C PRO A 228 6.90 8.61 9.02
N THR A 229 8.19 8.46 8.73
CA THR A 229 9.03 9.51 8.16
C THR A 229 9.31 9.26 6.68
N ASP A 230 9.08 10.28 5.85
CA ASP A 230 9.50 10.28 4.45
C ASP A 230 10.99 10.69 4.36
N HIS A 231 11.81 9.94 3.62
CA HIS A 231 13.21 10.24 3.34
C HIS A 231 13.37 10.84 1.95
N GLU A 232 13.90 12.06 1.87
CA GLU A 232 14.21 12.72 0.60
C GLU A 232 15.35 12.03 -0.15
N TRP A 233 15.42 12.28 -1.45
CA TRP A 233 16.55 11.86 -2.27
C TRP A 233 17.88 12.43 -1.76
N ASN A 234 18.96 11.67 -1.96
CA ASN A 234 20.30 11.95 -1.50
C ASN A 234 20.92 13.14 -2.25
N LYS A 235 21.01 14.28 -1.56
CA LYS A 235 21.56 15.54 -2.09
C LYS A 235 23.07 15.50 -2.28
N ASP A 236 23.77 14.53 -1.73
CA ASP A 236 25.24 14.43 -1.82
C ASP A 236 25.72 13.48 -2.93
N TYR A 237 24.79 12.92 -3.72
CA TYR A 237 25.12 11.97 -4.78
C TYR A 237 24.98 12.59 -6.19
N PRO A 238 26.09 12.90 -6.90
CA PRO A 238 26.04 13.65 -8.16
C PRO A 238 25.20 13.01 -9.26
N ALA A 239 25.13 11.67 -9.31
CA ALA A 239 24.30 10.97 -10.30
C ALA A 239 22.80 11.20 -10.06
N ILE A 240 22.35 11.28 -8.80
CA ILE A 240 20.95 11.53 -8.44
C ILE A 240 20.64 13.03 -8.59
N GLN A 241 21.59 13.92 -8.28
CA GLN A 241 21.40 15.37 -8.48
C GLN A 241 21.01 15.71 -9.94
N ARG A 242 21.58 15.03 -10.93
CA ARG A 242 21.24 15.22 -12.36
C ARG A 242 19.76 14.95 -12.68
N ILE A 243 19.05 14.24 -11.81
CA ILE A 243 17.68 13.77 -12.00
C ILE A 243 16.67 14.56 -11.17
N PHE A 244 17.08 15.08 -10.01
CA PHE A 244 16.19 15.78 -9.08
C PHE A 244 16.53 17.25 -8.87
N SER A 245 17.80 17.63 -8.93
CA SER A 245 18.18 19.01 -8.63
C SER A 245 17.69 19.96 -9.74
N PRO A 246 17.11 21.11 -9.36
CA PRO A 246 16.74 22.15 -10.32
C PRO A 246 17.96 22.78 -11.02
N ASP A 247 19.16 22.61 -10.46
CA ASP A 247 20.40 23.16 -11.02
C ASP A 247 20.81 22.50 -12.35
N TYR A 248 20.21 21.34 -12.67
CA TYR A 248 20.45 20.61 -13.91
C TYR A 248 19.29 20.82 -14.89
N PRO A 249 19.48 21.54 -16.01
CA PRO A 249 18.41 21.81 -16.97
C PRO A 249 17.75 20.56 -17.56
N GLY A 250 18.48 19.43 -17.63
CA GLY A 250 17.96 18.14 -18.12
C GLY A 250 17.18 17.32 -17.09
N SER A 251 17.20 17.71 -15.82
CA SER A 251 16.58 16.99 -14.70
C SER A 251 15.08 16.70 -14.94
N PRO A 252 14.23 17.68 -15.34
CA PRO A 252 12.82 17.42 -15.59
C PRO A 252 12.56 16.37 -16.68
N VAL A 253 13.39 16.35 -17.73
CA VAL A 253 13.26 15.39 -18.85
C VAL A 253 13.65 13.99 -18.41
N LEU A 254 14.79 13.86 -17.72
CA LEU A 254 15.26 12.58 -17.19
C LEU A 254 14.28 12.01 -16.15
N ARG A 255 13.79 12.84 -15.24
CA ARG A 255 12.80 12.44 -14.24
C ARG A 255 11.50 11.97 -14.90
N LYS A 256 11.00 12.69 -15.90
CA LYS A 256 9.81 12.29 -16.66
C LYS A 256 10.02 10.96 -17.40
N ALA A 257 11.23 10.70 -17.92
CA ALA A 257 11.55 9.41 -18.53
C ALA A 257 11.47 8.26 -17.51
N ILE A 258 12.00 8.45 -16.30
CA ILE A 258 11.93 7.44 -15.22
C ILE A 258 10.48 7.23 -14.77
N MET A 259 9.69 8.30 -14.67
CA MET A 259 8.25 8.19 -14.38
C MET A 259 7.54 7.33 -15.44
N GLY A 260 7.82 7.55 -16.73
CA GLY A 260 7.27 6.73 -17.81
C GLY A 260 7.71 5.26 -17.73
N GLN A 261 8.98 5.02 -17.39
CA GLN A 261 9.48 3.66 -17.15
C GLN A 261 8.77 2.97 -15.98
N HIS A 262 8.50 3.68 -14.88
CA HIS A 262 7.74 3.15 -13.74
C HIS A 262 6.33 2.73 -14.18
N VAL A 263 5.64 3.60 -14.92
CA VAL A 263 4.29 3.30 -15.44
C VAL A 263 4.32 2.05 -16.31
N ILE A 264 5.27 1.92 -17.23
CA ILE A 264 5.37 0.74 -18.11
C ILE A 264 5.64 -0.53 -17.31
N VAL A 265 6.55 -0.49 -16.33
CA VAL A 265 6.96 -1.66 -15.55
C VAL A 265 5.84 -2.14 -14.62
N TYR A 266 5.14 -1.22 -13.97
CA TYR A 266 4.07 -1.54 -13.02
C TYR A 266 2.67 -1.44 -13.64
N MET A 267 2.58 -1.39 -14.98
CA MET A 267 1.29 -1.36 -15.65
C MET A 267 0.56 -2.67 -15.39
N HIS A 268 -0.71 -2.56 -15.03
CA HIS A 268 -1.57 -3.70 -14.80
C HIS A 268 -2.12 -4.17 -16.15
N HIS A 269 -1.85 -5.43 -16.46
CA HIS A 269 -2.29 -6.14 -17.67
C HIS A 269 -3.04 -7.44 -17.31
N PRO A 270 -3.81 -8.02 -18.24
CA PRO A 270 -4.37 -9.37 -18.08
C PRO A 270 -3.33 -10.46 -17.79
N SER A 271 -2.07 -10.26 -18.18
CA SER A 271 -0.94 -11.15 -17.88
C SER A 271 -0.27 -10.90 -16.53
N THR A 272 -0.70 -9.88 -15.78
CA THR A 272 -0.18 -9.59 -14.44
C THR A 272 -0.61 -10.68 -13.50
N LEU A 273 0.34 -11.25 -12.77
CA LEU A 273 0.03 -12.25 -11.76
C LEU A 273 -0.42 -11.53 -10.49
N TYR A 274 -1.57 -11.90 -9.95
CA TYR A 274 -2.06 -11.42 -8.66
C TYR A 274 -2.16 -12.58 -7.68
N GLY A 275 -1.89 -12.30 -6.41
CA GLY A 275 -2.07 -13.28 -5.34
C GLY A 275 -2.10 -12.63 -3.97
N ALA A 276 -2.22 -13.48 -2.96
CA ALA A 276 -2.15 -13.09 -1.57
C ALA A 276 -1.31 -14.11 -0.80
N MET A 277 -0.47 -13.61 0.11
CA MET A 277 0.44 -14.40 0.92
C MET A 277 -0.14 -14.51 2.32
N ALA A 278 -0.41 -15.73 2.77
CA ALA A 278 -0.92 -15.98 4.11
C ALA A 278 0.21 -16.27 5.11
N SER A 279 1.38 -16.66 4.60
CA SER A 279 2.53 -17.06 5.40
C SER A 279 3.85 -16.53 4.83
N PRO A 280 4.94 -16.50 5.64
CA PRO A 280 6.27 -16.18 5.15
C PRO A 280 6.75 -17.12 4.02
N ALA A 281 6.35 -18.40 4.06
CA ALA A 281 6.71 -19.38 3.03
C ALA A 281 6.16 -19.00 1.64
N ASP A 282 4.98 -18.37 1.59
CA ASP A 282 4.41 -17.88 0.33
C ASP A 282 5.27 -16.76 -0.27
N PHE A 283 5.82 -15.88 0.58
CA PHE A 283 6.74 -14.83 0.15
C PHE A 283 8.05 -15.40 -0.40
N PHE A 284 8.70 -16.31 0.34
CA PHE A 284 9.95 -16.91 -0.13
C PHE A 284 9.75 -17.68 -1.44
N LYS A 285 8.66 -18.44 -1.56
CA LYS A 285 8.29 -19.12 -2.80
C LYS A 285 8.04 -18.15 -3.96
N LEU A 286 7.39 -17.01 -3.70
CA LEU A 286 7.14 -15.97 -4.70
C LEU A 286 8.42 -15.42 -5.31
N VAL A 287 9.46 -15.22 -4.48
CA VAL A 287 10.77 -14.73 -4.92
C VAL A 287 11.76 -15.86 -5.23
N HIS A 288 11.27 -17.09 -5.44
CA HIS A 288 12.07 -18.27 -5.76
C HIS A 288 13.20 -18.54 -4.75
N ASP A 289 12.91 -18.36 -3.46
CA ASP A 289 13.84 -18.49 -2.34
C ASP A 289 15.10 -17.61 -2.50
N GLY A 290 14.96 -16.50 -3.25
CA GLY A 290 16.07 -15.61 -3.59
C GLY A 290 17.12 -16.26 -4.47
N ARG A 291 16.71 -17.21 -5.34
CA ARG A 291 17.62 -17.92 -6.25
C ARG A 291 17.14 -17.88 -7.69
N ARG A 292 18.12 -17.82 -8.60
CA ARG A 292 17.93 -17.99 -10.04
C ARG A 292 19.07 -18.84 -10.58
N GLN A 293 18.76 -19.86 -11.38
CA GLN A 293 19.77 -20.83 -11.86
C GLN A 293 20.64 -21.40 -10.71
N ASN A 294 20.02 -21.67 -9.55
CA ASN A 294 20.66 -22.10 -8.30
C ASN A 294 21.64 -21.11 -7.65
N LYS A 295 21.87 -19.94 -8.24
CA LYS A 295 22.67 -18.85 -7.67
C LYS A 295 21.78 -17.89 -6.90
N GLN A 296 22.34 -17.29 -5.85
CA GLN A 296 21.65 -16.28 -5.06
C GLN A 296 21.47 -15.01 -5.88
N VAL A 297 20.33 -14.33 -5.71
CA VAL A 297 20.06 -13.04 -6.35
C VAL A 297 19.94 -11.94 -5.32
N LEU A 298 20.35 -10.73 -5.72
CA LEU A 298 20.16 -9.51 -4.96
C LEU A 298 18.92 -8.81 -5.52
N PHE A 299 18.12 -8.19 -4.66
CA PHE A 299 16.96 -7.39 -5.05
C PHE A 299 17.16 -5.94 -4.65
N THR A 300 16.74 -5.01 -5.49
CA THR A 300 16.66 -3.59 -5.17
C THR A 300 15.22 -3.26 -4.84
N TYR A 301 14.98 -2.51 -3.76
CA TYR A 301 13.62 -2.20 -3.32
C TYR A 301 13.42 -0.76 -2.86
N VAL A 302 12.14 -0.36 -2.88
CA VAL A 302 11.64 0.87 -2.27
C VAL A 302 10.31 0.59 -1.58
N ILE A 303 10.08 1.22 -0.42
CA ILE A 303 8.81 1.22 0.28
C ILE A 303 8.20 2.62 0.14
N THR A 304 6.96 2.67 -0.35
CA THR A 304 6.15 3.88 -0.45
C THR A 304 4.87 3.70 0.37
N LYS A 305 4.01 4.72 0.39
CA LYS A 305 2.68 4.66 1.03
C LYS A 305 1.75 3.61 0.40
N THR A 306 2.04 3.18 -0.83
CA THR A 306 1.26 2.18 -1.57
C THR A 306 1.86 0.78 -1.49
N GLY A 307 2.97 0.59 -0.77
CA GLY A 307 3.55 -0.73 -0.51
C GLY A 307 5.03 -0.85 -0.86
N TRP A 308 5.46 -2.09 -1.03
CA TRP A 308 6.84 -2.48 -1.27
C TRP A 308 7.05 -2.87 -2.73
N TYR A 309 7.93 -2.15 -3.40
CA TYR A 309 8.24 -2.29 -4.82
C TYR A 309 9.67 -2.79 -4.97
N PHE A 310 9.88 -3.86 -5.74
CA PHE A 310 11.23 -4.42 -5.92
C PHE A 310 11.40 -5.21 -7.22
N SER A 311 12.65 -5.35 -7.65
CA SER A 311 13.05 -6.26 -8.72
C SER A 311 14.50 -6.73 -8.54
N GLU A 312 14.93 -7.73 -9.31
CA GLU A 312 16.28 -8.27 -9.24
C GLU A 312 17.34 -7.22 -9.65
N THR A 313 18.36 -7.06 -8.81
CA THR A 313 19.50 -6.19 -9.04
C THR A 313 20.42 -6.79 -10.10
N GLY A 314 20.59 -6.06 -11.21
CA GLY A 314 21.54 -6.45 -12.27
C GLY A 314 20.93 -7.34 -13.35
N ALA A 315 19.62 -7.61 -13.30
CA ALA A 315 18.85 -8.18 -14.41
C ALA A 315 19.07 -7.39 -15.71
N ALA A 316 19.32 -8.09 -16.82
CA ALA A 316 19.68 -7.49 -18.11
C ALA A 316 18.64 -6.46 -18.58
N PHE A 317 17.36 -6.74 -18.34
CA PHE A 317 16.26 -5.83 -18.65
C PHE A 317 16.38 -4.47 -17.92
N PHE A 318 16.81 -4.47 -16.66
CA PHE A 318 16.90 -3.28 -15.83
C PHE A 318 18.31 -2.63 -15.83
N LYS A 319 19.26 -3.15 -16.62
CA LYS A 319 20.64 -2.61 -16.70
C LYS A 319 20.68 -1.21 -17.32
N ASP A 320 19.80 -0.94 -18.28
CA ASP A 320 19.76 0.34 -19.01
C ASP A 320 18.89 1.41 -18.30
N MET A 321 18.36 1.13 -17.11
CA MET A 321 17.47 2.03 -16.37
C MET A 321 18.26 2.93 -15.40
N LEU A 322 17.92 4.22 -15.37
CA LEU A 322 18.75 5.30 -14.79
C LEU A 322 19.02 5.17 -13.27
N SER A 323 18.07 4.65 -12.49
CA SER A 323 18.35 3.87 -11.26
C SER A 323 17.10 3.08 -10.85
N LYS A 324 17.30 1.86 -10.34
CA LYS A 324 16.22 0.95 -9.95
C LYS A 324 15.39 1.48 -8.78
N HIS A 325 16.04 2.11 -7.79
CA HIS A 325 15.29 2.76 -6.69
C HIS A 325 14.32 3.81 -7.22
N MET A 326 14.77 4.68 -8.12
CA MET A 326 13.89 5.70 -8.72
C MET A 326 12.82 5.06 -9.59
N LEU A 327 13.15 4.01 -10.34
CA LEU A 327 12.16 3.26 -11.11
C LEU A 327 11.04 2.73 -10.22
N HIS A 328 11.35 2.20 -9.04
CA HIS A 328 10.36 1.58 -8.15
C HIS A 328 9.40 2.57 -7.50
N CYS A 329 9.73 3.86 -7.45
CA CYS A 329 8.87 4.91 -6.88
C CYS A 329 8.45 6.00 -7.89
N GLY A 330 8.67 5.78 -9.19
CA GLY A 330 8.36 6.79 -10.21
C GLY A 330 9.12 8.10 -9.99
N ALA A 331 10.38 8.00 -9.56
CA ALA A 331 11.25 9.12 -9.20
C ALA A 331 10.58 10.09 -8.21
N ALA A 332 9.90 9.58 -7.18
CA ALA A 332 9.36 10.40 -6.11
C ALA A 332 10.47 11.21 -5.41
N PHE A 333 10.18 12.44 -4.96
CA PHE A 333 11.18 13.25 -4.24
C PHE A 333 11.53 12.66 -2.88
N SER A 334 10.63 11.85 -2.31
CA SER A 334 10.84 11.13 -1.07
C SER A 334 10.12 9.78 -1.09
N VAL A 335 10.58 8.87 -0.25
CA VAL A 335 10.01 7.52 -0.06
C VAL A 335 10.03 7.19 1.43
N LEU A 336 9.28 6.17 1.87
CA LEU A 336 9.30 5.75 3.27
C LEU A 336 10.55 4.92 3.59
N TYR A 337 11.07 4.17 2.62
CA TYR A 337 12.33 3.46 2.76
C TYR A 337 12.90 3.03 1.41
N GLY A 338 14.19 2.73 1.35
CA GLY A 338 14.82 2.13 0.17
C GLY A 338 16.14 1.44 0.52
N GLY A 339 16.41 0.34 -0.17
CA GLY A 339 17.59 -0.47 0.09
C GLY A 339 17.74 -1.62 -0.90
N GLU A 340 18.44 -2.65 -0.47
CA GLU A 340 18.57 -3.93 -1.14
C GLU A 340 18.24 -5.07 -0.17
N PHE A 341 17.93 -6.25 -0.70
CA PHE A 341 17.72 -7.45 0.11
C PHE A 341 18.12 -8.70 -0.65
N TYR A 342 18.37 -9.77 0.10
CA TYR A 342 18.56 -11.12 -0.43
C TYR A 342 18.00 -12.14 0.55
N ILE A 343 17.85 -13.38 0.07
CA ILE A 343 17.43 -14.49 0.91
C ILE A 343 18.65 -15.35 1.22
N GLU A 344 18.91 -15.56 2.50
CA GLU A 344 19.86 -16.54 2.99
C GLU A 344 19.10 -17.83 3.33
N THR A 345 19.76 -18.97 3.17
CA THR A 345 19.22 -20.26 3.62
C THR A 345 20.12 -20.76 4.74
N ASP A 346 19.54 -21.04 5.91
CA ASP A 346 20.31 -21.54 7.03
C ASP A 346 20.73 -23.02 6.84
N LEU A 347 21.44 -23.56 7.84
CA LEU A 347 21.93 -24.95 7.82
C LEU A 347 20.81 -26.00 7.77
N PHE A 348 19.58 -25.65 8.16
CA PHE A 348 18.40 -26.52 8.17
C PHE A 348 17.56 -26.38 6.90
N GLY A 349 17.94 -25.48 5.99
CA GLY A 349 17.18 -25.19 4.78
C GLY A 349 16.10 -24.12 4.97
N GLU A 350 16.04 -23.47 6.13
CA GLU A 350 15.04 -22.45 6.42
C GLU A 350 15.46 -21.09 5.82
N PRO A 351 14.57 -20.44 5.05
CA PRO A 351 14.88 -19.15 4.44
C PRO A 351 14.83 -18.01 5.46
N LYS A 352 15.79 -17.10 5.33
CA LYS A 352 15.94 -15.89 6.13
C LYS A 352 16.06 -14.68 5.21
N LEU A 353 15.22 -13.67 5.45
CA LEU A 353 15.27 -12.40 4.74
C LEU A 353 16.37 -11.52 5.34
N ILE A 354 17.39 -11.19 4.57
CA ILE A 354 18.37 -10.16 4.93
C ILE A 354 18.03 -8.90 4.13
N ILE A 355 17.70 -7.82 4.83
CA ILE A 355 17.26 -6.56 4.23
C ILE A 355 18.09 -5.39 4.78
N ASP A 356 18.40 -4.40 3.95
CA ASP A 356 19.26 -3.30 4.36
C ASP A 356 18.71 -1.91 3.98
N ASN A 357 19.46 -0.86 4.34
CA ASN A 357 19.25 0.54 3.94
C ASN A 357 20.19 0.99 2.80
N ASN A 358 20.73 0.06 2.00
CA ASN A 358 21.66 0.36 0.93
C ASN A 358 20.95 0.94 -0.30
N SER A 359 20.66 2.24 -0.24
CA SER A 359 20.15 3.01 -1.37
C SER A 359 21.01 4.23 -1.63
N GLY A 360 21.66 4.26 -2.81
CA GLY A 360 22.33 5.47 -3.29
C GLY A 360 21.36 6.63 -3.58
N THR A 361 20.07 6.32 -3.80
CA THR A 361 19.05 7.32 -4.11
C THR A 361 18.43 7.96 -2.89
N TYR A 362 18.03 7.19 -1.86
CA TYR A 362 17.31 7.74 -0.70
C TYR A 362 18.05 7.59 0.64
N ALA A 363 18.99 6.64 0.73
CA ALA A 363 19.88 6.45 1.87
C ALA A 363 19.21 6.60 3.27
N PRO A 364 18.16 5.82 3.61
CA PRO A 364 17.55 5.90 4.93
C PRO A 364 18.55 5.67 6.07
N PRO A 365 18.38 6.34 7.21
CA PRO A 365 19.32 6.26 8.33
C PRO A 365 19.24 4.90 9.03
N LYS A 366 20.34 4.46 9.64
CA LYS A 366 20.45 3.15 10.32
C LYS A 366 19.46 3.00 11.48
N GLU A 367 19.06 4.12 12.07
CA GLU A 367 18.13 4.21 13.19
C GLU A 367 16.74 3.66 12.86
N ASP A 368 16.41 3.57 11.56
CA ASP A 368 15.11 3.08 11.08
C ASP A 368 15.10 1.58 10.78
N LEU A 369 16.26 0.89 10.82
CA LEU A 369 16.33 -0.57 10.60
C LEU A 369 15.45 -1.39 11.56
N PRO A 370 15.33 -1.06 12.87
CA PRO A 370 14.40 -1.76 13.76
C PRO A 370 12.94 -1.59 13.37
N GLN A 371 12.57 -0.41 12.85
CA GLN A 371 11.20 -0.13 12.37
C GLN A 371 10.90 -0.90 11.08
N LEU A 372 11.87 -0.97 10.16
CA LEU A 372 11.81 -1.81 8.96
C LEU A 372 11.61 -3.27 9.34
N LYS A 373 12.42 -3.80 10.26
CA LYS A 373 12.30 -5.18 10.74
C LYS A 373 10.89 -5.45 11.29
N ALA A 374 10.39 -4.58 12.17
CA ALA A 374 9.07 -4.70 12.77
C ALA A 374 7.93 -4.67 11.73
N LEU A 375 8.06 -3.87 10.66
CA LEU A 375 7.11 -3.84 9.56
C LEU A 375 6.97 -5.22 8.87
N PHE A 376 8.09 -5.90 8.62
CA PHE A 376 8.10 -7.23 8.00
C PHE A 376 7.58 -8.31 8.96
N GLU A 377 7.97 -8.28 10.22
CA GLU A 377 7.45 -9.21 11.25
C GLU A 377 5.93 -9.07 11.43
N HIS A 378 5.41 -7.85 11.29
CA HIS A 378 3.97 -7.58 11.35
C HIS A 378 3.22 -8.12 10.13
N ASN A 379 3.76 -7.91 8.93
CA ASN A 379 3.13 -8.32 7.67
C ASN A 379 3.27 -9.83 7.39
N PHE A 380 4.35 -10.45 7.90
CA PHE A 380 4.64 -11.87 7.72
C PHE A 380 4.92 -12.50 9.10
N PRO A 381 3.88 -12.79 9.90
CA PRO A 381 4.06 -13.36 11.23
C PRO A 381 4.91 -14.63 11.20
N GLY A 382 6.00 -14.63 11.99
CA GLY A 382 6.95 -15.74 12.06
C GLY A 382 8.04 -15.74 10.98
N ILE A 383 8.15 -14.69 10.16
CA ILE A 383 9.27 -14.55 9.20
C ILE A 383 10.61 -14.44 9.95
N SER A 384 11.61 -15.17 9.46
CA SER A 384 13.00 -14.94 9.87
C SER A 384 13.54 -13.77 9.08
N VAL A 385 13.75 -12.62 9.74
CA VAL A 385 14.23 -11.39 9.10
C VAL A 385 15.32 -10.71 9.94
N GLU A 386 16.34 -10.22 9.24
CA GLU A 386 17.40 -9.39 9.81
C GLU A 386 17.59 -8.13 8.98
N ALA A 387 17.57 -6.98 9.66
CA ALA A 387 17.79 -5.68 9.05
C ALA A 387 19.22 -5.21 9.36
N LEU A 388 20.05 -5.06 8.34
CA LEU A 388 21.47 -4.71 8.48
C LEU A 388 21.75 -3.31 7.91
N ASP A 389 22.69 -2.61 8.53
CA ASP A 389 23.15 -1.32 8.01
C ASP A 389 24.07 -1.53 6.81
N ARG A 390 23.99 -0.62 5.83
CA ARG A 390 24.80 -0.63 4.61
C ARG A 390 26.31 -0.58 4.87
N ASP A 391 26.75 -0.08 6.03
CA ASP A 391 28.15 -0.02 6.44
C ASP A 391 28.61 -1.30 7.17
N ASN A 392 27.74 -2.31 7.30
CA ASN A 392 28.09 -3.62 7.84
C ASN A 392 29.06 -4.35 6.89
N GLU A 393 30.25 -4.72 7.38
CA GLU A 393 31.31 -5.33 6.58
C GLU A 393 30.92 -6.69 5.98
N GLU A 394 30.19 -7.51 6.73
CA GLU A 394 29.73 -8.83 6.28
C GLU A 394 28.67 -8.70 5.18
N LEU A 395 27.72 -7.77 5.35
CA LEU A 395 26.74 -7.42 4.33
C LEU A 395 27.41 -6.98 3.02
N GLN A 396 28.40 -6.10 3.10
CA GLN A 396 29.12 -5.61 1.92
C GLN A 396 29.88 -6.72 1.20
N LYS A 397 30.51 -7.62 1.97
CA LYS A 397 31.19 -8.80 1.43
C LYS A 397 30.22 -9.73 0.71
N THR A 398 29.13 -10.13 1.36
CA THR A 398 28.10 -11.01 0.77
C THR A 398 27.49 -10.39 -0.48
N ARG A 399 27.19 -9.08 -0.44
CA ARG A 399 26.71 -8.34 -1.61
C ARG A 399 27.70 -8.42 -2.79
N ALA A 400 28.99 -8.23 -2.54
CA ALA A 400 30.02 -8.31 -3.57
C ALA A 400 30.11 -9.73 -4.17
N GLU A 401 30.05 -10.76 -3.33
CA GLU A 401 30.07 -12.17 -3.74
C GLU A 401 28.85 -12.53 -4.61
N ILE A 402 27.65 -12.09 -4.22
CA ILE A 402 26.43 -12.28 -5.03
C ILE A 402 26.64 -11.64 -6.41
N LEU A 403 27.03 -10.36 -6.47
CA LEU A 403 27.21 -9.64 -7.73
C LEU A 403 28.31 -10.25 -8.62
N GLU A 404 29.40 -10.75 -8.02
CA GLU A 404 30.48 -11.42 -8.76
C GLU A 404 30.03 -12.75 -9.36
N SER A 405 29.14 -13.49 -8.69
CA SER A 405 28.60 -14.75 -9.22
C SER A 405 27.79 -14.61 -10.52
N TRP A 406 27.39 -13.38 -10.85
CA TRP A 406 26.62 -12.99 -12.05
C TRP A 406 27.43 -12.24 -13.10
N LYS A 407 28.73 -12.02 -12.87
CA LYS A 407 29.67 -11.58 -13.91
C LYS A 407 30.14 -12.77 -14.73
#